data_AF-A0A2N0NNG3-F1
#
_entry.id   AF-A0A2N0NNG3-F1
#
_cell.length_a   1.000
_cell.length_b   1.000
_cell.length_c   1.000
_cell.angle_alpha   90.00
_cell.angle_beta   90.00
_cell.angle_gamma   90.00
#
_symmetry.space_group_name_H-M   'P 1'
#
loop_
_entity.id
_entity.type
_entity.pdbx_description
1 polymer ?
#
loop_
_entity_poly.entity_id
_entity_poly.type
_entity_poly.pdbx_seq_one_letter_code
_entity_poly.pdbx_strand_id
1 'polypeptide(L)'
;MARLELHLRTWVIVLERICFSLIVLSKELRDKVYNSLAKFAEIHRKTTQVIEIGLDNNFRPNFSQFNQQNNNQDEQIIKKRNYNIDFLLIHLRDTLHSLRDDETWFQEIIRRTKDFLKAALNITPGILSITGVSLPNDNCSILSLLNQVRQSLSFKYPVASYYVDWRIMLIIQHNLFIWSESEKIISKKFGELVLMEYIWSFLEREWVNAVDKSILDSQTKFDEVSNKVAKALKNTGGFLNELAGNEPIALPHSLWFGILDLAQNLIQRSSRIATYGLCYYLAIESLNKAPSSFIQFKSIELLLHLYNIDNKMFSMIEIDFDQYTQKLSENNLEDSLEKFRNLLTFVKEKYHEDLKIL
;
A
#
# COMPACT_ATOMS: atom_id res chain seq x y z
N MET A 1 14.70 3.82 11.23
CA MET A 1 13.64 3.25 10.36
C MET A 1 13.39 4.13 9.13
N ALA A 2 13.24 5.44 9.30
CA ALA A 2 12.97 6.41 8.24
C ALA A 2 13.91 6.31 7.01
N ARG A 3 15.23 6.16 7.21
CA ARG A 3 16.18 5.99 6.10
C ARG A 3 15.93 4.73 5.26
N LEU A 4 15.60 3.59 5.88
CA LEU A 4 15.33 2.35 5.14
C LEU A 4 14.04 2.48 4.33
N GLU A 5 13.00 3.05 4.93
CA GLU A 5 11.76 3.36 4.22
C GLU A 5 12.03 4.25 3.00
N LEU A 6 12.79 5.34 3.16
CA LEU A 6 13.15 6.23 2.07
C LEU A 6 13.85 5.48 0.92
N HIS A 7 14.83 4.64 1.21
CA HIS A 7 15.53 3.84 0.19
C HIS A 7 14.57 2.90 -0.56
N LEU A 8 13.68 2.21 0.17
CA LEU A 8 12.69 1.33 -0.43
C LEU A 8 11.67 2.10 -1.28
N ARG A 9 11.21 3.28 -0.83
CA ARG A 9 10.33 4.16 -1.62
C ARG A 9 11.02 4.61 -2.92
N THR A 10 12.30 4.97 -2.86
CA THR A 10 13.08 5.30 -4.07
C THR A 10 13.13 4.10 -5.03
N TRP A 11 13.39 2.90 -4.52
CA TRP A 11 13.43 1.69 -5.35
C TRP A 11 12.09 1.39 -6.00
N VAL A 12 10.98 1.52 -5.25
CA VAL A 12 9.62 1.36 -5.78
C VAL A 12 9.37 2.38 -6.89
N ILE A 13 9.66 3.66 -6.67
CA ILE A 13 9.44 4.70 -7.68
C ILE A 13 10.23 4.41 -8.96
N VAL A 14 11.50 4.02 -8.86
CA VAL A 14 12.33 3.68 -10.02
C VAL A 14 11.77 2.46 -10.75
N LEU A 15 11.36 1.43 -10.02
CA LEU A 15 10.85 0.20 -10.61
C LEU A 15 9.49 0.41 -11.30
N GLU A 16 8.60 1.20 -10.69
CA GLU A 16 7.33 1.58 -11.32
C GLU A 16 7.56 2.43 -12.58
N ARG A 17 8.54 3.34 -12.57
CA ARG A 17 8.91 4.10 -13.78
C ARG A 17 9.37 3.18 -14.91
N ILE A 18 10.10 2.11 -14.59
CA ILE A 18 10.49 1.09 -15.57
C ILE A 18 9.26 0.43 -16.18
N CYS A 19 8.25 0.06 -15.37
CA CYS A 19 7.00 -0.55 -15.83
C CYS A 19 6.24 0.31 -16.86
N PHE A 20 6.33 1.63 -16.77
CA PHE A 20 5.69 2.57 -17.72
C PHE A 20 6.60 2.98 -18.89
N SER A 21 7.76 2.35 -19.04
CA SER A 21 8.75 2.67 -20.07
C SER A 21 9.04 1.46 -20.97
N LEU A 22 9.83 1.68 -22.02
CA LEU A 22 10.38 0.62 -22.87
C LEU A 22 11.66 -0.02 -22.28
N ILE A 23 11.99 0.28 -21.02
CA ILE A 23 13.19 -0.24 -20.37
C ILE A 23 12.95 -1.69 -19.96
N VAL A 24 13.82 -2.58 -20.41
CA VAL A 24 13.80 -4.00 -20.03
C VAL A 24 14.88 -4.27 -18.99
N LEU A 25 14.47 -4.77 -17.82
CA LEU A 25 15.40 -5.23 -16.79
C LEU A 25 15.97 -6.59 -17.18
N SER A 26 17.30 -6.67 -17.33
CA SER A 26 17.97 -7.94 -17.54
C SER A 26 17.72 -8.89 -16.37
N LYS A 27 17.68 -10.20 -16.66
CA LYS A 27 17.53 -11.24 -15.63
C LYS A 27 18.56 -11.07 -14.51
N GLU A 28 19.81 -10.81 -14.86
CA GLU A 28 20.89 -10.61 -13.90
C GLU A 28 20.61 -9.43 -12.94
N LEU A 29 20.20 -8.27 -13.48
CA LEU A 29 19.91 -7.10 -12.66
C LEU A 29 18.69 -7.35 -11.76
N ARG A 30 17.64 -7.96 -12.31
CA ARG A 30 16.45 -8.33 -11.55
C ARG A 30 16.77 -9.29 -10.42
N ASP A 31 17.57 -10.33 -10.66
CA ASP A 31 17.98 -11.29 -9.64
C ASP A 31 18.84 -10.60 -8.54
N LYS A 32 19.71 -9.64 -8.91
CA LYS A 32 20.47 -8.83 -7.94
C LYS A 32 19.57 -7.94 -7.06
N VAL A 33 18.61 -7.24 -7.67
CA VAL A 33 17.64 -6.39 -6.95
C VAL A 33 16.81 -7.27 -6.01
N TYR A 34 16.37 -8.43 -6.48
CA TYR A 34 15.61 -9.38 -5.70
C TYR A 34 16.39 -9.95 -4.50
N ASN A 35 17.65 -10.36 -4.70
CA ASN A 35 18.53 -10.81 -3.63
C ASN A 35 18.79 -9.71 -2.58
N SER A 36 18.67 -8.44 -2.96
CA SER A 36 18.79 -7.32 -2.03
C SER A 36 17.55 -7.15 -1.15
N LEU A 37 16.35 -7.54 -1.62
CA LEU A 37 15.12 -7.53 -0.80
C LEU A 37 15.25 -8.41 0.43
N ALA A 38 15.89 -9.58 0.30
CA ALA A 38 16.17 -10.47 1.44
C ALA A 38 16.97 -9.75 2.54
N LYS A 39 17.99 -8.98 2.14
CA LYS A 39 18.82 -8.20 3.07
C LYS A 39 18.00 -7.09 3.73
N PHE A 40 17.17 -6.37 2.98
CA PHE A 40 16.32 -5.31 3.54
C PHE A 40 15.27 -5.86 4.52
N ALA A 41 14.66 -7.02 4.20
CA ALA A 41 13.74 -7.70 5.10
C ALA A 41 14.42 -8.13 6.40
N GLU A 42 15.67 -8.60 6.32
CA GLU A 42 16.46 -8.95 7.50
C GLU A 42 16.78 -7.72 8.36
N ILE A 43 17.20 -6.61 7.75
CA ILE A 43 17.44 -5.33 8.44
C ILE A 43 16.17 -4.85 9.14
N HIS A 44 15.04 -4.85 8.44
CA HIS A 44 13.75 -4.45 9.02
C HIS A 44 13.42 -5.30 10.24
N ARG A 45 13.46 -6.63 10.11
CA ARG A 45 13.17 -7.54 11.22
C ARG A 45 14.10 -7.32 12.42
N LYS A 46 15.41 -7.22 12.20
CA LYS A 46 16.38 -6.98 13.28
C LYS A 46 16.13 -5.64 13.96
N THR A 47 15.78 -4.60 13.19
CA THR A 47 15.47 -3.28 13.73
C THR A 47 14.21 -3.31 14.57
N THR A 48 13.14 -3.95 14.09
CA THR A 48 11.89 -4.13 14.84
C THR A 48 12.15 -4.89 16.15
N GLN A 49 12.92 -5.98 16.11
CA GLN A 49 13.32 -6.76 17.30
C GLN A 49 14.15 -5.95 18.30
N VAL A 50 15.08 -5.10 17.83
CA VAL A 50 15.89 -4.26 18.72
C VAL A 50 15.05 -3.17 19.37
N ILE A 51 14.09 -2.58 18.66
CA ILE A 51 13.19 -1.57 19.23
C ILE A 51 12.26 -2.23 20.27
N GLU A 52 11.77 -3.43 19.97
CA GLU A 52 11.01 -4.27 20.89
C GLU A 52 11.80 -4.57 22.18
N ILE A 53 13.04 -5.07 22.06
CA ILE A 53 13.89 -5.47 23.21
C ILE A 53 14.45 -4.26 23.99
N GLY A 54 14.72 -3.14 23.31
CA GLY A 54 15.29 -1.93 23.91
C GLY A 54 14.33 -1.18 24.83
N LEU A 55 13.02 -1.39 24.68
CA LEU A 55 11.98 -0.82 25.54
C LEU A 55 11.71 -1.66 26.79
N ASP A 56 11.83 -2.99 26.70
CA ASP A 56 11.69 -3.88 27.86
C ASP A 56 12.88 -3.77 28.84
N ASN A 57 14.05 -3.35 28.35
CA ASN A 57 15.29 -3.31 29.13
C ASN A 57 15.69 -1.89 29.56
N ASN A 58 14.89 -1.26 30.42
CA ASN A 58 15.50 -0.46 31.47
C ASN A 58 16.33 -1.42 32.36
N PHE A 59 17.67 -1.38 32.21
CA PHE A 59 18.73 -2.09 32.96
C PHE A 59 19.16 -3.51 32.51
N ARG A 60 20.06 -3.61 31.52
CA ARG A 60 21.45 -4.14 31.69
C ARG A 60 22.21 -4.23 30.35
N PRO A 61 23.50 -3.85 30.29
CA PRO A 61 24.28 -3.97 29.07
C PRO A 61 24.90 -5.37 29.02
N ASN A 62 24.46 -6.24 28.10
CA ASN A 62 25.27 -7.36 27.63
C ASN A 62 24.85 -7.76 26.21
N PHE A 63 25.69 -7.41 25.24
CA PHE A 63 25.52 -7.58 23.79
C PHE A 63 25.59 -9.04 23.29
N SER A 64 25.61 -10.05 24.17
CA SER A 64 25.94 -11.44 23.82
C SER A 64 24.75 -12.41 23.70
N GLN A 65 23.50 -11.94 23.84
CA GLN A 65 22.32 -12.83 23.88
C GLN A 65 21.48 -12.89 22.58
N PHE A 66 21.97 -12.38 21.45
CA PHE A 66 21.24 -12.41 20.17
C PHE A 66 20.99 -13.82 19.58
N ASN A 67 21.53 -14.89 20.18
CA ASN A 67 21.43 -16.26 19.68
C ASN A 67 20.45 -17.17 20.44
N GLN A 68 19.74 -16.68 21.47
CA GLN A 68 18.75 -17.48 22.19
C GLN A 68 17.34 -17.07 21.78
N GLN A 69 16.81 -17.75 20.76
CA GLN A 69 15.37 -17.75 20.46
C GLN A 69 14.64 -18.54 21.55
N ASN A 70 13.96 -17.85 22.45
CA ASN A 70 12.85 -18.46 23.21
C ASN A 70 11.55 -18.14 22.48
N ASN A 71 10.90 -19.18 21.93
CA ASN A 71 9.67 -19.10 21.14
C ASN A 71 8.39 -18.90 21.97
N ASN A 72 8.47 -18.51 23.24
CA ASN A 72 7.33 -18.47 24.18
C ASN A 72 7.14 -17.13 24.90
N GLN A 73 7.52 -16.00 24.30
CA GLN A 73 7.28 -14.65 24.85
C GLN A 73 6.48 -13.76 23.88
N ASP A 74 5.44 -14.32 23.27
CA ASP A 74 4.59 -13.59 22.32
C ASP A 74 3.47 -12.76 22.99
N GLU A 75 3.39 -12.69 24.33
CA GLU A 75 2.21 -12.10 25.00
C GLU A 75 2.30 -10.64 25.45
N GLN A 76 3.46 -9.96 25.44
CA GLN A 76 3.51 -8.57 25.97
C GLN A 76 4.45 -7.58 25.26
N ILE A 77 5.03 -7.95 24.12
CA ILE A 77 6.00 -7.06 23.45
C ILE A 77 5.28 -6.13 22.47
N ILE A 78 5.29 -4.83 22.78
CA ILE A 78 4.73 -3.77 21.93
C ILE A 78 5.52 -3.70 20.62
N LYS A 79 4.93 -4.19 19.51
CA LYS A 79 5.54 -4.16 18.18
C LYS A 79 5.57 -2.72 17.64
N LYS A 80 6.63 -1.95 17.92
CA LYS A 80 6.95 -0.69 17.22
C LYS A 80 7.45 -0.98 15.81
N ARG A 81 6.51 -1.38 14.95
CA ARG A 81 6.76 -1.87 13.59
C ARG A 81 6.39 -0.83 12.55
N ASN A 82 7.34 -0.50 11.67
CA ASN A 82 7.06 0.37 10.53
C ASN A 82 6.45 -0.43 9.36
N TYR A 83 5.13 -0.43 9.31
CA TYR A 83 4.35 -1.16 8.32
C TYR A 83 4.50 -0.65 6.87
N ASN A 84 5.00 0.58 6.65
CA ASN A 84 5.34 1.01 5.28
C ASN A 84 6.43 0.13 4.67
N ILE A 85 7.42 -0.28 5.47
CA ILE A 85 8.51 -1.14 4.97
C ILE A 85 7.95 -2.52 4.57
N ASP A 86 7.03 -3.07 5.36
CA ASP A 86 6.37 -4.35 5.04
C ASP A 86 5.63 -4.29 3.70
N PHE A 87 4.84 -3.23 3.51
CA PHE A 87 4.15 -3.00 2.25
C PHE A 87 5.13 -2.84 1.07
N LEU A 88 6.17 -2.01 1.22
CA LEU A 88 7.14 -1.73 0.17
C LEU A 88 7.93 -2.99 -0.24
N LEU A 89 8.30 -3.86 0.70
CA LEU A 89 8.99 -5.11 0.40
C LEU A 89 8.13 -6.05 -0.45
N ILE A 90 6.83 -6.15 -0.14
CA ILE A 90 5.89 -6.98 -0.89
C ILE A 90 5.59 -6.37 -2.26
N HIS A 91 5.39 -5.06 -2.31
CA HIS A 91 5.18 -4.34 -3.57
C HIS A 91 6.38 -4.54 -4.50
N LEU A 92 7.62 -4.35 -4.03
CA LEU A 92 8.84 -4.59 -4.83
C LEU A 92 8.91 -6.02 -5.34
N ARG A 93 8.67 -7.00 -4.46
CA ARG A 93 8.71 -8.42 -4.77
C ARG A 93 7.72 -8.79 -5.88
N ASP A 94 6.47 -8.36 -5.76
CA ASP A 94 5.42 -8.68 -6.73
C ASP A 94 5.65 -7.93 -8.07
N THR A 95 6.19 -6.71 -7.98
CA THR A 95 6.64 -5.93 -9.15
C THR A 95 7.73 -6.65 -9.92
N LEU A 96 8.81 -7.07 -9.25
CA LEU A 96 9.88 -7.82 -9.88
C LEU A 96 9.41 -9.17 -10.43
N HIS A 97 8.47 -9.83 -9.74
CA HIS A 97 7.90 -11.09 -10.21
C HIS A 97 7.12 -10.91 -11.51
N SER A 98 6.27 -9.90 -11.59
CA SER A 98 5.47 -9.63 -12.78
C SER A 98 6.32 -9.19 -13.98
N LEU A 99 7.44 -8.50 -13.76
CA LEU A 99 8.38 -8.06 -14.80
C LEU A 99 9.19 -9.20 -15.45
N ARG A 100 9.00 -10.45 -15.03
CA ARG A 100 9.97 -11.50 -15.33
C ARG A 100 10.07 -11.84 -16.82
N ASP A 101 8.96 -11.90 -17.57
CA ASP A 101 9.00 -12.59 -18.88
C ASP A 101 8.01 -12.17 -19.99
N ASP A 102 7.21 -11.09 -19.90
CA ASP A 102 6.34 -10.65 -21.02
C ASP A 102 6.30 -9.11 -21.18
N GLU A 103 7.19 -8.57 -22.01
CA GLU A 103 7.27 -7.13 -22.37
C GLU A 103 5.98 -6.62 -23.03
N THR A 104 5.38 -7.45 -23.88
CA THR A 104 4.13 -7.15 -24.58
C THR A 104 2.94 -7.07 -23.64
N TRP A 105 2.97 -7.80 -22.53
CA TRP A 105 1.85 -7.88 -21.59
C TRP A 105 1.66 -6.58 -20.81
N PHE A 106 2.74 -6.03 -20.24
CA PHE A 106 2.65 -4.74 -19.52
C PHE A 106 2.16 -3.63 -20.43
N GLN A 107 2.69 -3.58 -21.65
CA GLN A 107 2.29 -2.58 -22.64
C GLN A 107 0.83 -2.77 -23.04
N GLU A 108 0.37 -4.01 -23.22
CA GLU A 108 -1.02 -4.30 -23.56
C GLU A 108 -1.98 -3.88 -22.45
N ILE A 109 -1.61 -4.07 -21.18
CA ILE A 109 -2.44 -3.66 -20.04
C ILE A 109 -2.47 -2.15 -19.92
N ILE A 110 -1.31 -1.50 -19.99
CA ILE A 110 -1.23 -0.05 -19.96
C ILE A 110 -2.09 0.53 -21.09
N ARG A 111 -1.99 -0.04 -22.31
CA ARG A 111 -2.80 0.36 -23.46
C ARG A 111 -4.29 0.15 -23.21
N ARG A 112 -4.73 -1.04 -22.78
CA ARG A 112 -6.15 -1.35 -22.52
C ARG A 112 -6.74 -0.48 -21.41
N THR A 113 -6.03 -0.31 -20.31
CA THR A 113 -6.49 0.57 -19.21
C THR A 113 -6.52 2.03 -19.66
N LYS A 114 -5.57 2.48 -20.49
CA LYS A 114 -5.59 3.82 -21.09
C LYS A 114 -6.78 4.01 -22.03
N ASP A 115 -7.06 3.05 -22.89
CA ASP A 115 -8.21 3.08 -23.82
C ASP A 115 -9.54 3.06 -23.05
N PHE A 116 -9.62 2.24 -21.99
CA PHE A 116 -10.73 2.25 -21.03
C PHE A 116 -10.94 3.64 -20.43
N LEU A 117 -9.88 4.26 -19.89
CA LEU A 117 -9.97 5.58 -19.27
C LEU A 117 -10.39 6.66 -20.26
N LYS A 118 -9.91 6.61 -21.51
CA LYS A 118 -10.36 7.54 -22.55
C LYS A 118 -11.85 7.42 -22.83
N ALA A 119 -12.33 6.18 -22.97
CA ALA A 119 -13.75 5.91 -23.20
C ALA A 119 -14.61 6.36 -22.00
N ALA A 120 -14.23 5.98 -20.77
CA ALA A 120 -14.96 6.33 -19.56
C ALA A 120 -15.04 7.85 -19.32
N LEU A 121 -13.99 8.59 -19.69
CA LEU A 121 -13.92 10.05 -19.51
C LEU A 121 -14.42 10.84 -20.73
N ASN A 122 -14.96 10.17 -21.76
CA ASN A 122 -15.38 10.79 -23.03
C ASN A 122 -14.29 11.68 -23.65
N ILE A 123 -13.01 11.33 -23.46
CA ILE A 123 -11.89 12.02 -24.08
C ILE A 123 -11.90 11.61 -25.55
N THR A 124 -12.50 12.48 -26.38
CA THR A 124 -12.85 12.26 -27.80
C THR A 124 -11.93 11.28 -28.51
N PRO A 125 -12.48 10.20 -29.08
CA PRO A 125 -11.72 9.33 -29.94
C PRO A 125 -11.89 9.77 -31.38
N GLY A 126 -11.04 10.68 -31.86
CA GLY A 126 -10.94 10.96 -33.30
C GLY A 126 -10.44 9.77 -34.14
N ILE A 127 -10.32 8.56 -33.58
CA ILE A 127 -9.71 7.36 -34.21
C ILE A 127 -10.45 6.04 -33.82
N LEU A 128 -11.57 6.04 -33.07
CA LEU A 128 -12.26 4.79 -32.65
C LEU A 128 -13.11 4.10 -33.74
N SER A 129 -12.74 4.21 -35.02
CA SER A 129 -13.36 3.43 -36.10
C SER A 129 -12.43 2.41 -36.77
N ILE A 130 -11.18 2.23 -36.30
CA ILE A 130 -10.19 1.40 -37.02
C ILE A 130 -9.99 0.00 -36.42
N THR A 131 -10.44 -0.28 -35.20
CA THR A 131 -10.41 -1.65 -34.66
C THR A 131 -11.76 -1.97 -34.06
N GLY A 132 -12.48 -2.93 -34.65
CA GLY A 132 -13.87 -3.31 -34.36
C GLY A 132 -14.13 -3.89 -32.97
N VAL A 133 -13.74 -3.16 -31.92
CA VAL A 133 -14.23 -3.36 -30.56
C VAL A 133 -15.43 -2.43 -30.41
N SER A 134 -16.62 -3.01 -30.44
CA SER A 134 -17.87 -2.28 -30.17
C SER A 134 -17.74 -1.53 -28.85
N LEU A 135 -17.94 -0.21 -28.87
CA LEU A 135 -18.13 0.58 -27.65
C LEU A 135 -19.28 -0.06 -26.84
N PRO A 136 -19.10 -0.35 -25.55
CA PRO A 136 -20.23 -0.80 -24.76
C PRO A 136 -21.22 0.37 -24.63
N ASN A 137 -22.45 0.08 -25.02
CA ASN A 137 -23.66 0.90 -24.91
C ASN A 137 -23.72 1.73 -23.61
N ASP A 138 -24.39 2.88 -23.66
CA ASP A 138 -24.41 4.03 -22.72
C ASP A 138 -24.73 3.75 -21.22
N ASN A 139 -24.76 2.49 -20.78
CA ASN A 139 -25.04 2.05 -19.41
C ASN A 139 -23.90 1.23 -18.76
N CYS A 140 -22.67 1.35 -19.26
CA CYS A 140 -21.55 0.55 -18.74
C CYS A 140 -20.95 1.23 -17.49
N SER A 141 -21.26 0.70 -16.29
CA SER A 141 -20.71 1.22 -15.04
C SER A 141 -19.19 1.05 -15.00
N ILE A 142 -18.47 1.98 -14.36
CA ILE A 142 -17.00 1.93 -14.16
C ILE A 142 -16.56 0.53 -13.66
N LEU A 143 -17.37 -0.07 -12.78
CA LEU A 143 -17.14 -1.41 -12.24
C LEU A 143 -17.19 -2.52 -13.30
N SER A 144 -18.15 -2.47 -14.23
CA SER A 144 -18.30 -3.48 -15.29
C SER A 144 -17.12 -3.46 -16.27
N LEU A 145 -16.63 -2.27 -16.63
CA LEU A 145 -15.44 -2.12 -17.47
C LEU A 145 -14.15 -2.49 -16.71
N LEU A 146 -14.04 -2.17 -15.41
CA LEU A 146 -12.92 -2.64 -14.58
C LEU A 146 -12.88 -4.18 -14.52
N ASN A 147 -14.03 -4.84 -14.45
CA ASN A 147 -14.10 -6.30 -14.52
C ASN A 147 -13.64 -6.84 -15.88
N GLN A 148 -13.96 -6.17 -16.99
CA GLN A 148 -13.43 -6.52 -18.31
C GLN A 148 -11.90 -6.37 -18.36
N VAL A 149 -11.36 -5.26 -17.84
CA VAL A 149 -9.90 -5.06 -17.75
C VAL A 149 -9.29 -6.21 -16.97
N ARG A 150 -9.78 -6.51 -15.75
CA ARG A 150 -9.33 -7.62 -14.89
C ARG A 150 -9.34 -8.98 -15.59
N GLN A 151 -10.46 -9.35 -16.21
CA GLN A 151 -10.60 -10.64 -16.91
C GLN A 151 -9.61 -10.78 -18.06
N SER A 152 -9.20 -9.65 -18.63
CA SER A 152 -8.25 -9.61 -19.74
C SER A 152 -6.78 -9.67 -19.28
N LEU A 153 -6.50 -9.60 -17.97
CA LEU A 153 -5.17 -9.71 -17.38
C LEU A 153 -4.83 -11.18 -17.13
N SER A 154 -4.10 -11.80 -18.04
CA SER A 154 -3.53 -13.14 -17.83
C SER A 154 -2.06 -13.04 -17.46
N PHE A 155 -1.69 -13.33 -16.22
CA PHE A 155 -0.28 -13.39 -15.83
C PHE A 155 0.29 -14.76 -16.18
N LYS A 156 1.49 -14.79 -16.78
CA LYS A 156 2.23 -16.02 -17.05
C LYS A 156 2.56 -16.81 -15.77
N TYR A 157 2.79 -16.08 -14.67
CA TYR A 157 3.01 -16.65 -13.34
C TYR A 157 1.90 -16.18 -12.39
N PRO A 158 1.50 -17.00 -11.42
CA PRO A 158 0.56 -16.58 -10.38
C PRO A 158 1.05 -15.29 -9.69
N VAL A 159 0.18 -14.29 -9.57
CA VAL A 159 0.44 -13.08 -8.80
C VAL A 159 -0.49 -13.02 -7.60
N ALA A 160 -0.04 -12.35 -6.54
CA ALA A 160 -0.86 -12.12 -5.38
C ALA A 160 -2.21 -11.48 -5.76
N SER A 161 -3.31 -11.97 -5.17
CA SER A 161 -4.69 -11.53 -5.44
C SER A 161 -4.89 -10.01 -5.43
N TYR A 162 -4.28 -9.30 -4.48
CA TYR A 162 -4.38 -7.84 -4.37
C TYR A 162 -3.70 -7.09 -5.54
N TYR A 163 -2.72 -7.73 -6.18
CA TYR A 163 -1.74 -7.09 -7.05
C TYR A 163 -2.33 -6.68 -8.39
N VAL A 164 -3.27 -7.47 -8.91
CA VAL A 164 -3.99 -7.17 -10.16
C VAL A 164 -4.68 -5.81 -10.07
N ASP A 165 -5.40 -5.60 -8.97
CA ASP A 165 -6.11 -4.37 -8.68
C ASP A 165 -5.20 -3.20 -8.39
N TRP A 166 -4.15 -3.46 -7.62
CA TRP A 166 -3.11 -2.50 -7.35
C TRP A 166 -2.48 -1.98 -8.65
N ARG A 167 -2.17 -2.87 -9.60
CA ARG A 167 -1.63 -2.51 -10.91
C ARG A 167 -2.58 -1.66 -11.72
N ILE A 168 -3.86 -2.04 -11.81
CA ILE A 168 -4.87 -1.22 -12.49
C ILE A 168 -4.88 0.19 -11.88
N MET A 169 -4.83 0.29 -10.55
CA MET A 169 -4.86 1.59 -9.88
C MET A 169 -3.64 2.47 -10.17
N LEU A 170 -2.44 1.89 -10.17
CA LEU A 170 -1.21 2.60 -10.55
C LEU A 170 -1.26 3.09 -12.00
N ILE A 171 -1.80 2.30 -12.92
CA ILE A 171 -1.95 2.69 -14.33
C ILE A 171 -2.95 3.83 -14.48
N ILE A 172 -4.07 3.79 -13.75
CA ILE A 172 -5.05 4.88 -13.72
C ILE A 172 -4.41 6.16 -13.21
N GLN A 173 -3.74 6.10 -12.05
CA GLN A 173 -3.03 7.23 -11.48
C GLN A 173 -2.02 7.83 -12.47
N HIS A 174 -1.18 6.98 -13.07
CA HIS A 174 -0.15 7.41 -14.01
C HIS A 174 -0.74 8.16 -15.21
N ASN A 175 -1.77 7.63 -15.85
CA ASN A 175 -2.42 8.26 -17.00
C ASN A 175 -3.09 9.59 -16.62
N LEU A 176 -3.80 9.64 -15.49
CA LEU A 176 -4.44 10.88 -15.02
C LEU A 176 -3.42 11.99 -14.75
N PHE A 177 -2.26 11.66 -14.19
CA PHE A 177 -1.19 12.62 -13.99
C PHE A 177 -0.55 13.09 -15.30
N ILE A 178 -0.26 12.18 -16.24
CA ILE A 178 0.24 12.57 -17.56
C ILE A 178 -0.75 13.49 -18.29
N TRP A 179 -2.03 13.14 -18.28
CA TRP A 179 -3.07 13.92 -18.96
C TRP A 179 -3.33 15.27 -18.33
N SER A 180 -3.12 15.40 -17.02
CA SER A 180 -3.36 16.67 -16.32
C SER A 180 -2.15 17.60 -16.28
N GLU A 181 -0.93 17.06 -16.21
CA GLU A 181 0.29 17.85 -16.03
C GLU A 181 1.08 18.02 -17.33
N SER A 182 1.27 16.94 -18.09
CA SER A 182 2.12 16.92 -19.28
C SER A 182 1.33 17.22 -20.56
N GLU A 183 0.34 16.38 -20.87
CA GLU A 183 -0.43 16.47 -22.12
C GLU A 183 -1.56 17.51 -22.04
N LYS A 184 -1.94 17.93 -20.81
CA LYS A 184 -2.99 18.93 -20.53
C LYS A 184 -4.35 18.64 -21.22
N ILE A 185 -4.66 17.37 -21.42
CA ILE A 185 -5.93 16.88 -21.98
C ILE A 185 -7.08 17.13 -20.99
N ILE A 186 -6.82 16.95 -19.70
CA ILE A 186 -7.79 17.21 -18.63
C ILE A 186 -7.24 18.23 -17.64
N SER A 187 -8.11 18.92 -16.92
CA SER A 187 -7.64 19.79 -15.83
C SER A 187 -7.10 18.96 -14.67
N LYS A 188 -6.10 19.48 -13.94
CA LYS A 188 -5.64 18.88 -12.68
C LYS A 188 -6.78 18.69 -11.66
N LYS A 189 -7.83 19.52 -11.72
CA LYS A 189 -9.03 19.41 -10.85
C LYS A 189 -9.80 18.16 -11.16
N PHE A 190 -10.07 17.97 -12.44
CA PHE A 190 -10.78 16.80 -12.91
C PHE A 190 -9.98 15.52 -12.67
N GLY A 191 -8.67 15.53 -12.95
CA GLY A 191 -7.80 14.38 -12.69
C GLY A 191 -7.75 13.93 -11.23
N GLU A 192 -7.65 14.87 -10.28
CA GLU A 192 -7.69 14.56 -8.85
C GLU A 192 -9.05 13.99 -8.41
N LEU A 193 -10.16 14.56 -8.92
CA LEU A 193 -11.51 14.10 -8.60
C LEU A 193 -11.77 12.68 -9.12
N VAL A 194 -11.40 12.40 -10.37
CA VAL A 194 -11.51 11.06 -10.96
C VAL A 194 -10.66 10.05 -10.20
N LEU A 195 -9.42 10.41 -9.83
CA LEU A 195 -8.57 9.52 -9.04
C LEU A 195 -9.20 9.20 -7.68
N MET A 196 -9.80 10.18 -7.00
CA MET A 196 -10.51 9.97 -5.74
C MET A 196 -11.71 9.03 -5.89
N GLU A 197 -12.46 9.13 -6.98
CA GLU A 197 -13.59 8.22 -7.26
C GLU A 197 -13.15 6.77 -7.41
N TYR A 198 -12.04 6.53 -8.13
CA TYR A 198 -11.46 5.18 -8.22
C TYR A 198 -10.90 4.70 -6.88
N ILE A 199 -10.18 5.55 -6.14
CA ILE A 199 -9.70 5.25 -4.78
C ILE A 199 -10.87 4.76 -3.91
N TRP A 200 -11.99 5.50 -3.90
CA TRP A 200 -13.17 5.16 -3.12
C TRP A 200 -13.80 3.84 -3.58
N SER A 201 -13.98 3.68 -4.90
CA SER A 201 -14.60 2.48 -5.48
C SER A 201 -13.82 1.19 -5.19
N PHE A 202 -12.48 1.26 -5.19
CA PHE A 202 -11.66 0.11 -4.83
C PHE A 202 -11.70 -0.17 -3.34
N LEU A 203 -11.68 0.87 -2.51
CA LEU A 203 -11.67 0.74 -1.06
C LEU A 203 -12.99 0.23 -0.50
N GLU A 204 -14.12 0.68 -1.05
CA GLU A 204 -15.46 0.23 -0.66
C GLU A 204 -15.59 -1.30 -0.78
N ARG A 205 -15.00 -1.90 -1.81
CA ARG A 205 -14.97 -3.37 -1.97
C ARG A 205 -14.16 -4.07 -0.90
N GLU A 206 -13.05 -3.48 -0.47
CA GLU A 206 -12.26 -4.01 0.65
C GLU A 206 -13.04 -3.88 1.97
N TRP A 207 -13.81 -2.81 2.13
CA TRP A 207 -14.64 -2.58 3.32
C TRP A 207 -15.83 -3.52 3.40
N VAL A 208 -16.54 -3.82 2.30
CA VAL A 208 -17.67 -4.77 2.31
C VAL A 208 -17.27 -6.11 2.92
N ASN A 209 -16.04 -6.56 2.69
CA ASN A 209 -15.51 -7.79 3.26
C ASN A 209 -15.20 -7.71 4.78
N ALA A 210 -15.30 -6.53 5.37
CA ALA A 210 -15.02 -6.21 6.77
C ALA A 210 -16.22 -5.63 7.53
N VAL A 211 -17.33 -5.26 6.87
CA VAL A 211 -18.49 -4.57 7.47
C VAL A 211 -19.13 -5.35 8.64
N ASP A 212 -19.14 -6.68 8.58
CA ASP A 212 -19.75 -7.53 9.62
C ASP A 212 -18.75 -8.09 10.64
N LYS A 213 -17.49 -7.64 10.59
CA LYS A 213 -16.41 -8.18 11.44
C LYS A 213 -16.01 -7.16 12.51
N SER A 214 -15.60 -7.66 13.68
CA SER A 214 -15.15 -6.80 14.77
C SER A 214 -13.88 -6.04 14.36
N ILE A 215 -13.65 -4.87 14.98
CA ILE A 215 -12.38 -4.15 14.83
C ILE A 215 -11.23 -5.08 15.23
N LEU A 216 -10.14 -5.08 14.46
CA LEU A 216 -8.96 -5.94 14.64
C LEU A 216 -9.19 -7.46 14.53
N ASP A 217 -10.31 -7.91 13.94
CA ASP A 217 -10.62 -9.33 13.71
C ASP A 217 -9.52 -10.13 12.99
N SER A 218 -8.75 -9.47 12.14
CA SER A 218 -7.76 -10.10 11.25
C SER A 218 -6.32 -9.91 11.74
N GLN A 219 -6.10 -9.40 12.96
CA GLN A 219 -4.76 -9.12 13.48
C GLN A 219 -3.90 -10.39 13.59
N THR A 220 -4.44 -11.48 14.12
CA THR A 220 -3.72 -12.77 14.27
C THR A 220 -3.34 -13.35 12.91
N LYS A 221 -4.27 -13.34 11.95
CA LYS A 221 -4.02 -13.76 10.57
C LYS A 221 -2.96 -12.90 9.91
N PHE A 222 -2.97 -11.59 10.13
CA PHE A 222 -1.95 -10.69 9.62
C PHE A 222 -0.57 -11.04 10.18
N ASP A 223 -0.44 -11.22 11.49
CA ASP A 223 0.82 -11.54 12.15
C ASP A 223 1.39 -12.89 11.67
N GLU A 224 0.54 -13.90 11.51
CA GLU A 224 0.93 -15.21 10.98
C GLU A 224 1.47 -15.10 9.54
N VAL A 225 0.71 -14.46 8.65
CA VAL A 225 1.09 -14.31 7.24
C VAL A 225 2.33 -13.45 7.11
N SER A 226 2.44 -12.38 7.88
CA SER A 226 3.63 -11.56 7.96
C SER A 226 4.88 -12.37 8.31
N ASN A 227 4.78 -13.24 9.31
CA ASN A 227 5.89 -14.09 9.71
C ASN A 227 6.28 -15.08 8.61
N LYS A 228 5.29 -15.60 7.85
CA LYS A 228 5.54 -16.42 6.67
C LYS A 228 6.26 -15.65 5.56
N VAL A 229 5.81 -14.43 5.25
CA VAL A 229 6.47 -13.55 4.25
C VAL A 229 7.92 -13.27 4.65
N ALA A 230 8.18 -12.96 5.92
CA ALA A 230 9.53 -12.71 6.41
C ALA A 230 10.44 -13.94 6.32
N LYS A 231 9.91 -15.15 6.54
CA LYS A 231 10.64 -16.41 6.34
C LYS A 231 10.92 -16.66 4.85
N ALA A 232 9.93 -16.44 3.99
CA ALA A 232 10.06 -16.61 2.55
C ALA A 232 11.14 -15.68 1.95
N LEU A 233 11.15 -14.40 2.35
CA LEU A 233 12.15 -13.42 1.88
C LEU A 233 13.60 -13.79 2.28
N LYS A 234 13.80 -14.57 3.36
CA LYS A 234 15.14 -15.03 3.78
C LYS A 234 15.65 -16.23 3.01
N ASN A 235 14.75 -17.12 2.59
CA ASN A 235 15.12 -18.37 1.93
C ASN A 235 15.32 -18.14 0.43
N THR A 236 16.39 -17.42 0.07
CA THR A 236 16.68 -16.96 -1.31
C THR A 236 16.63 -18.08 -2.36
N GLY A 237 17.02 -19.31 -2.02
CA GLY A 237 17.00 -20.47 -2.92
C GLY A 237 15.65 -21.22 -3.01
N GLY A 238 14.80 -21.14 -1.98
CA GLY A 238 13.47 -21.76 -1.97
C GLY A 238 12.39 -20.83 -2.56
N PHE A 239 12.57 -19.53 -2.36
CA PHE A 239 11.62 -18.50 -2.78
C PHE A 239 11.50 -18.40 -4.30
N LEU A 240 12.61 -18.46 -5.05
CA LEU A 240 12.57 -18.53 -6.52
C LEU A 240 11.86 -19.79 -7.07
N ASN A 241 11.84 -20.89 -6.29
CA ASN A 241 11.13 -22.12 -6.63
C ASN A 241 9.64 -22.06 -6.22
N GLU A 242 9.28 -21.35 -5.14
CA GLU A 242 7.87 -21.06 -4.79
C GLU A 242 7.20 -20.14 -5.83
N LEU A 243 7.94 -19.16 -6.38
CA LEU A 243 7.48 -18.33 -7.51
C LEU A 243 7.33 -19.09 -8.84
N ALA A 244 7.83 -20.32 -8.92
CA ALA A 244 7.75 -21.14 -10.14
C ALA A 244 6.45 -21.95 -10.24
N GLY A 245 5.57 -21.93 -9.23
CA GLY A 245 4.33 -22.73 -9.26
C GLY A 245 3.14 -22.27 -8.40
N ASN A 246 3.32 -21.47 -7.34
CA ASN A 246 2.24 -21.08 -6.42
C ASN A 246 2.04 -19.56 -6.34
N GLU A 247 0.83 -19.11 -5.96
CA GLU A 247 0.52 -17.70 -5.72
C GLU A 247 1.44 -17.11 -4.63
N PRO A 248 2.13 -15.97 -4.88
CA PRO A 248 2.94 -15.31 -3.88
C PRO A 248 2.10 -14.96 -2.64
N ILE A 249 2.64 -15.25 -1.45
CA ILE A 249 1.96 -14.97 -0.18
C ILE A 249 1.68 -13.46 -0.07
N ALA A 250 0.41 -13.06 -0.10
CA ALA A 250 -0.03 -11.68 0.05
C ALA A 250 -0.24 -11.32 1.53
N LEU A 251 0.19 -10.14 1.99
CA LEU A 251 -0.25 -9.64 3.29
C LEU A 251 -1.76 -9.31 3.23
N PRO A 252 -2.54 -9.69 4.26
CA PRO A 252 -3.93 -9.28 4.33
C PRO A 252 -4.07 -7.76 4.22
N HIS A 253 -5.06 -7.31 3.45
CA HIS A 253 -5.38 -5.88 3.26
C HIS A 253 -4.25 -5.05 2.59
N SER A 254 -3.35 -5.69 1.83
CA SER A 254 -2.31 -4.99 1.06
C SER A 254 -2.86 -3.98 0.05
N LEU A 255 -4.00 -4.30 -0.61
CA LEU A 255 -4.65 -3.36 -1.54
C LEU A 255 -5.14 -2.10 -0.81
N TRP A 256 -5.85 -2.28 0.30
CA TRP A 256 -6.30 -1.16 1.14
C TRP A 256 -5.12 -0.28 1.57
N PHE A 257 -4.05 -0.88 2.11
CA PHE A 257 -2.86 -0.13 2.50
C PHE A 257 -2.25 0.65 1.33
N GLY A 258 -2.13 0.01 0.15
CA GLY A 258 -1.64 0.65 -1.06
C GLY A 258 -2.53 1.83 -1.49
N ILE A 259 -3.85 1.69 -1.42
CA ILE A 259 -4.80 2.77 -1.74
C ILE A 259 -4.61 3.96 -0.80
N LEU A 260 -4.39 3.73 0.49
CA LEU A 260 -4.08 4.80 1.44
C LEU A 260 -2.71 5.44 1.17
N ASP A 261 -1.70 4.66 0.73
CA ASP A 261 -0.42 5.21 0.27
C ASP A 261 -0.57 6.07 -0.99
N LEU A 262 -1.47 5.70 -1.93
CA LEU A 262 -1.82 6.55 -3.08
C LEU A 262 -2.52 7.84 -2.66
N ALA A 263 -3.44 7.76 -1.69
CA ALA A 263 -4.09 8.95 -1.13
C ALA A 263 -3.06 9.88 -0.48
N GLN A 264 -2.06 9.34 0.23
CA GLN A 264 -0.95 10.11 0.78
C GLN A 264 -0.14 10.81 -0.32
N ASN A 265 0.15 10.11 -1.43
CA ASN A 265 0.82 10.73 -2.58
C ASN A 265 -0.03 11.86 -3.19
N LEU A 266 -1.35 11.68 -3.26
CA LEU A 266 -2.26 12.70 -3.76
C LEU A 266 -2.28 13.95 -2.86
N ILE A 267 -2.29 13.77 -1.53
CA ILE A 267 -2.17 14.88 -0.57
C ILE A 267 -0.89 15.66 -0.80
N GLN A 268 0.24 14.98 -0.96
CA GLN A 268 1.55 15.63 -1.17
C GLN A 268 1.62 16.42 -2.49
N ARG A 269 0.82 16.06 -3.50
CA ARG A 269 0.85 16.67 -4.84
C ARG A 269 -0.27 17.67 -5.10
N SER A 270 -1.36 17.59 -4.36
CA SER A 270 -2.48 18.52 -4.46
C SER A 270 -2.22 19.74 -3.59
N SER A 271 -2.88 20.85 -3.92
CA SER A 271 -3.00 22.05 -3.09
C SER A 271 -4.47 22.39 -2.82
N ARG A 272 -5.38 21.44 -3.09
CA ARG A 272 -6.82 21.67 -3.04
C ARG A 272 -7.41 21.18 -1.74
N ILE A 273 -8.09 22.11 -1.06
CA ILE A 273 -8.84 21.87 0.17
C ILE A 273 -9.86 20.73 0.00
N ALA A 274 -10.57 20.66 -1.13
CA ALA A 274 -11.53 19.59 -1.39
C ALA A 274 -10.88 18.19 -1.45
N THR A 275 -9.71 18.09 -2.09
CA THR A 275 -8.95 16.83 -2.15
C THR A 275 -8.49 16.42 -0.76
N TYR A 276 -8.00 17.36 0.05
CA TYR A 276 -7.63 17.10 1.44
C TYR A 276 -8.81 16.65 2.29
N GLY A 277 -9.98 17.29 2.15
CA GLY A 277 -11.21 16.90 2.84
C GLY A 277 -11.64 15.47 2.48
N LEU A 278 -11.60 15.09 1.20
CA LEU A 278 -11.91 13.72 0.78
C LEU A 278 -10.91 12.70 1.34
N CYS A 279 -9.62 13.02 1.34
CA CYS A 279 -8.60 12.14 1.94
C CYS A 279 -8.75 12.03 3.46
N TYR A 280 -9.18 13.09 4.15
CA TYR A 280 -9.49 13.05 5.58
C TYR A 280 -10.61 12.04 5.86
N TYR A 281 -11.74 12.12 5.14
CA TYR A 281 -12.83 11.15 5.31
C TYR A 281 -12.41 9.73 5.00
N LEU A 282 -11.63 9.53 3.93
CA LEU A 282 -11.05 8.23 3.57
C LEU A 282 -10.23 7.63 4.72
N ALA A 283 -9.41 8.46 5.38
CA ALA A 283 -8.53 8.05 6.46
C ALA A 283 -9.31 7.72 7.75
N ILE A 284 -10.28 8.55 8.13
CA ILE A 284 -11.13 8.33 9.30
C ILE A 284 -12.00 7.08 9.14
N GLU A 285 -12.66 6.92 8.00
CA GLU A 285 -13.43 5.71 7.72
C GLU A 285 -12.53 4.47 7.72
N SER A 286 -11.31 4.60 7.18
CA SER A 286 -10.37 3.49 7.19
C SER A 286 -9.92 3.09 8.59
N LEU A 287 -9.68 4.07 9.45
CA LEU A 287 -9.31 3.85 10.85
C LEU A 287 -10.47 3.16 11.60
N ASN A 288 -11.69 3.64 11.40
CA ASN A 288 -12.90 3.12 12.03
C ASN A 288 -13.23 1.67 11.65
N LYS A 289 -12.81 1.24 10.46
CA LYS A 289 -13.04 -0.12 9.93
C LYS A 289 -11.78 -0.99 9.98
N ALA A 290 -10.69 -0.52 10.59
CA ALA A 290 -9.38 -1.16 10.47
C ALA A 290 -9.38 -2.61 11.01
N PRO A 291 -9.08 -3.62 10.16
CA PRO A 291 -9.07 -5.03 10.53
C PRO A 291 -7.76 -5.47 11.21
N SER A 292 -6.74 -4.60 11.21
CA SER A 292 -5.44 -4.84 11.83
C SER A 292 -4.68 -3.52 12.08
N SER A 293 -3.65 -3.58 12.93
CA SER A 293 -2.74 -2.45 13.17
C SER A 293 -2.01 -1.99 11.90
N PHE A 294 -1.93 -2.85 10.87
CA PHE A 294 -1.41 -2.49 9.55
C PHE A 294 -2.21 -1.34 8.91
N ILE A 295 -3.54 -1.43 8.94
CA ILE A 295 -4.42 -0.39 8.39
C ILE A 295 -4.57 0.80 9.34
N GLN A 296 -4.61 0.55 10.67
CA GLN A 296 -4.59 1.63 11.65
C GLN A 296 -3.36 2.52 11.45
N PHE A 297 -2.17 1.91 11.36
CA PHE A 297 -0.90 2.63 11.15
C PHE A 297 -0.98 3.56 9.96
N LYS A 298 -1.44 3.05 8.81
CA LYS A 298 -1.48 3.82 7.58
C LYS A 298 -2.51 4.94 7.62
N SER A 299 -3.65 4.68 8.24
CA SER A 299 -4.71 5.68 8.42
C SER A 299 -4.25 6.83 9.32
N ILE A 300 -3.56 6.51 10.43
CA ILE A 300 -2.95 7.51 11.33
C ILE A 300 -1.91 8.34 10.58
N GLU A 301 -1.02 7.70 9.83
CA GLU A 301 0.01 8.40 9.06
C GLU A 301 -0.62 9.38 8.05
N LEU A 302 -1.67 8.96 7.34
CA LEU A 302 -2.41 9.81 6.39
C LEU A 302 -3.04 11.03 7.08
N LEU A 303 -3.63 10.84 8.26
CA LEU A 303 -4.21 11.90 9.07
C LEU A 303 -3.15 12.89 9.56
N LEU A 304 -1.99 12.41 10.03
CA LEU A 304 -0.88 13.26 10.45
C LEU A 304 -0.33 14.11 9.29
N HIS A 305 -0.29 13.56 8.08
CA HIS A 305 0.06 14.34 6.89
C HIS A 305 -0.89 15.52 6.66
N LEU A 306 -2.20 15.33 6.81
CA LEU A 306 -3.21 16.39 6.68
C LEU A 306 -3.08 17.43 7.80
N TYR A 307 -2.94 16.95 9.04
CA TYR A 307 -2.74 17.81 10.21
C TYR A 307 -1.52 18.72 10.05
N ASN A 308 -0.43 18.20 9.49
CA ASN A 308 0.79 18.98 9.29
C ASN A 308 0.67 20.01 8.15
N ILE A 309 -0.19 19.77 7.15
CA ILE A 309 -0.44 20.74 6.07
C ILE A 309 -1.18 21.96 6.61
N ASP A 310 -2.24 21.75 7.38
CA ASP A 310 -3.01 22.83 8.02
C ASP A 310 -3.61 22.34 9.34
N ASN A 311 -2.89 22.61 10.44
CA ASN A 311 -3.29 22.16 11.77
C ASN A 311 -4.54 22.88 12.30
N LYS A 312 -4.90 24.04 11.75
CA LYS A 312 -6.12 24.76 12.13
C LYS A 312 -7.32 24.15 11.44
N MET A 313 -7.19 23.86 10.15
CA MET A 313 -8.27 23.24 9.38
C MET A 313 -8.53 21.81 9.85
N PHE A 314 -7.48 21.04 10.15
CA PHE A 314 -7.57 19.64 10.53
C PHE A 314 -7.44 19.41 12.04
N SER A 315 -7.75 20.42 12.86
CA SER A 315 -7.65 20.30 14.33
C SER A 315 -8.54 19.21 14.91
N MET A 316 -9.61 18.81 14.21
CA MET A 316 -10.50 17.73 14.62
C MET A 316 -9.82 16.36 14.67
N ILE A 317 -8.69 16.16 13.97
CA ILE A 317 -7.99 14.87 13.94
C ILE A 317 -7.60 14.37 15.33
N GLU A 318 -7.19 15.27 16.24
CA GLU A 318 -6.87 14.87 17.62
C GLU A 318 -8.14 14.42 18.37
N ILE A 319 -9.27 15.10 18.14
CA ILE A 319 -10.58 14.71 18.70
C ILE A 319 -11.01 13.35 18.13
N ASP A 320 -10.78 13.11 16.84
CA ASP A 320 -11.12 11.83 16.20
C ASP A 320 -10.27 10.67 16.78
N PHE A 321 -9.00 10.92 17.11
CA PHE A 321 -8.17 9.93 17.81
C PHE A 321 -8.69 9.63 19.21
N ASP A 322 -9.14 10.65 19.95
CA ASP A 322 -9.75 10.47 21.27
C ASP A 322 -11.07 9.68 21.17
N GLN A 323 -11.92 10.00 20.19
CA GLN A 323 -13.17 9.27 19.92
C GLN A 323 -12.91 7.81 19.54
N TYR A 324 -11.90 7.55 18.70
CA TYR A 324 -11.51 6.20 18.34
C TYR A 324 -11.01 5.41 19.56
N THR A 325 -10.22 6.06 20.41
CA THR A 325 -9.74 5.52 21.69
C THR A 325 -10.92 5.15 22.60
N GLN A 326 -11.92 6.03 22.72
CA GLN A 326 -13.14 5.75 23.46
C GLN A 326 -13.91 4.55 22.87
N LYS A 327 -14.08 4.50 21.55
CA LYS A 327 -14.74 3.38 20.86
C LYS A 327 -14.05 2.03 21.11
N LEU A 328 -12.72 2.01 21.19
CA LEU A 328 -11.98 0.79 21.55
C LEU A 328 -12.25 0.38 23.00
N SER A 329 -12.38 1.33 23.93
CA SER A 329 -12.68 1.06 25.34
C SER A 329 -14.08 0.49 25.55
N GLU A 330 -15.09 1.01 24.83
CA GLU A 330 -16.48 0.57 24.92
C GLU A 330 -16.69 -0.88 24.44
N ASN A 331 -15.79 -1.39 23.60
CA ASN A 331 -15.84 -2.76 23.09
C ASN A 331 -15.11 -3.78 24.00
N ASN A 332 -14.74 -3.41 25.24
CA ASN A 332 -13.97 -4.23 26.19
C ASN A 332 -12.61 -4.70 25.64
N LEU A 333 -11.98 -3.92 24.76
CA LEU A 333 -10.68 -4.23 24.15
C LEU A 333 -9.55 -3.47 24.86
N GLU A 334 -9.37 -3.69 26.16
CA GLU A 334 -8.37 -2.96 26.97
C GLU A 334 -6.94 -3.14 26.44
N ASP A 335 -6.60 -4.35 25.98
CA ASP A 335 -5.34 -4.65 25.30
C ASP A 335 -5.20 -3.91 23.95
N SER A 336 -6.30 -3.76 23.19
CA SER A 336 -6.26 -3.07 21.89
C SER A 336 -6.17 -1.55 22.06
N LEU A 337 -6.72 -1.01 23.16
CA LEU A 337 -6.60 0.40 23.53
C LEU A 337 -5.13 0.77 23.74
N GLU A 338 -4.43 -0.02 24.56
CA GLU A 338 -3.03 0.21 24.86
C GLU A 338 -2.16 0.03 23.61
N LYS A 339 -2.44 -1.00 22.80
CA LYS A 339 -1.78 -1.20 21.50
C LYS A 339 -1.99 0.00 20.56
N PHE A 340 -3.21 0.55 20.50
CA PHE A 340 -3.51 1.71 19.67
C PHE A 340 -2.78 2.98 20.14
N ARG A 341 -2.77 3.25 21.45
CA ARG A 341 -2.03 4.41 22.02
C ARG A 341 -0.54 4.33 21.74
N ASN A 342 0.03 3.14 21.89
CA ASN A 342 1.42 2.88 21.56
C ASN A 342 1.71 3.04 20.06
N LEU A 343 0.80 2.54 19.21
CA LEU A 343 0.88 2.72 17.77
C LEU A 343 0.82 4.20 17.38
N LEU A 344 -0.14 4.95 17.91
CA LEU A 344 -0.32 6.37 17.65
C LEU A 344 0.93 7.17 18.06
N THR A 345 1.46 6.90 19.26
CA THR A 345 2.70 7.52 19.74
C THR A 345 3.86 7.22 18.79
N PHE A 346 4.03 5.96 18.41
CA PHE A 346 5.07 5.54 17.47
C PHE A 346 4.92 6.21 16.10
N VAL A 347 3.70 6.31 15.53
CA VAL A 347 3.50 6.96 14.23
C VAL A 347 3.79 8.45 14.32
N LYS A 348 3.40 9.14 15.41
CA LYS A 348 3.74 10.55 15.65
C LYS A 348 5.27 10.74 15.73
N GLU A 349 5.97 9.92 16.51
CA GLU A 349 7.44 9.94 16.62
C GLU A 349 8.10 9.72 15.25
N LYS A 350 7.70 8.66 14.53
CA LYS A 350 8.19 8.33 13.20
C LYS A 350 7.98 9.50 12.24
N TYR A 351 6.78 10.08 12.22
CA TYR A 351 6.44 11.19 11.34
C TYR A 351 7.38 12.39 11.55
N HIS A 352 7.67 12.73 12.81
CA HIS A 352 8.64 13.77 13.12
C HIS A 352 10.06 13.43 12.69
N GLU A 353 10.47 12.15 12.71
CA GLU A 353 11.75 11.72 12.15
C GLU A 353 11.79 11.85 10.63
N ASP A 354 10.72 11.46 9.93
CA ASP A 354 10.63 11.54 8.48
C ASP A 354 10.74 12.98 7.99
N LEU A 355 10.12 13.94 8.71
CA LEU A 355 10.23 15.37 8.44
C LEU A 355 11.65 15.93 8.57
N LYS A 356 12.56 15.28 9.31
CA LYS A 356 13.96 15.72 9.45
C LYS A 356 14.86 15.23 8.31
N ILE A 357 14.39 14.25 7.53
CA ILE A 357 15.17 13.62 6.46
C ILE A 357 14.80 14.22 5.10
N LEU A 358 13.56 14.71 4.95
CA LEU A 358 13.11 15.59 3.88
C LEU A 358 13.76 16.96 3.99
#